data_AF-A0A972AFX0-F1
#
_entry.id   AF-A0A972AFX0-F1
#
_cell.length_a   1.000
_cell.length_b   1.000
_cell.length_c   1.000
_cell.angle_alpha   90.00
_cell.angle_beta   90.00
_cell.angle_gamma   90.00
#
_symmetry.space_group_name_H-M   'P 1'
#
loop_
_entity.id
_entity.type
_entity.pdbx_description
1 polymer ?
#
loop_
_entity_poly.entity_id
_entity_poly.type
_entity_poly.pdbx_seq_one_letter_code
_entity_poly.pdbx_strand_id
1 'polypeptide(L)'
;MISPDTVKKTLLPWLGSAFLSAQEELCIRLSMALFSYQAQRDTLTHLAQQLDNLLFMAVRETTQGRMALEMDTGQLIRLRMSDFGMMADELLYLLFDTLEKTSFHLSLIREYSMRSGSLSALRALYLLYPHLQTQEEVDILRRVITTSHEPWRFSHWIDQTN
;
A
#
# COMPACT_ATOMS: atom_id res chain seq x y z
N MET A 1 13.85 7.64 4.80
CA MET A 1 12.76 8.55 4.42
C MET A 1 12.17 8.05 3.12
N ILE A 2 10.85 7.85 3.05
CA ILE A 2 10.17 7.46 1.81
C ILE A 2 10.17 8.69 0.90
N SER A 3 10.79 8.57 -0.28
CA SER A 3 10.91 9.70 -1.20
C SER A 3 9.64 9.86 -2.05
N PRO A 4 9.34 11.08 -2.54
CA PRO A 4 8.27 11.29 -3.53
C PRO A 4 8.45 10.41 -4.78
N ASP A 5 9.69 10.18 -5.22
CA ASP A 5 9.99 9.29 -6.35
C ASP A 5 9.63 7.83 -6.06
N THR A 6 9.84 7.36 -4.83
CA THR A 6 9.41 6.03 -4.40
C THR A 6 7.89 5.91 -4.46
N VAL A 7 7.17 6.91 -3.94
CA VAL A 7 5.71 6.97 -4.02
C VAL A 7 5.24 6.95 -5.47
N LYS A 8 5.85 7.77 -6.33
CA LYS A 8 5.53 7.84 -7.77
C LYS A 8 5.72 6.47 -8.45
N LYS A 9 6.83 5.78 -8.17
CA LYS A 9 7.08 4.44 -8.72
C LYS A 9 6.05 3.42 -8.26
N THR A 10 5.64 3.44 -7.00
CA THR A 10 4.59 2.55 -6.47
C THR A 10 3.24 2.79 -7.12
N LEU A 11 2.88 4.04 -7.41
CA LEU A 11 1.59 4.41 -8.01
C LEU A 11 1.55 4.30 -9.54
N LEU A 12 2.72 4.22 -10.19
CA LEU A 12 2.84 4.21 -11.66
C LEU A 12 1.92 3.20 -12.35
N PRO A 13 1.83 1.92 -11.91
CA PRO A 13 0.96 0.93 -12.54
C PRO A 13 -0.53 1.26 -12.49
N TRP A 14 -0.94 2.14 -11.56
CA TRP A 14 -2.34 2.45 -11.28
C TRP A 14 -2.80 3.76 -11.91
N LEU A 15 -1.89 4.74 -12.00
CA LEU A 15 -2.23 6.11 -12.39
C LEU A 15 -1.58 6.55 -13.72
N GLY A 16 -0.57 5.82 -14.20
CA GLY A 16 0.15 6.14 -15.42
C GLY A 16 1.14 7.31 -15.26
N SER A 17 2.15 7.34 -16.14
CA SER A 17 3.23 8.33 -16.09
C SER A 17 2.74 9.75 -16.38
N ALA A 18 1.74 9.90 -17.26
CA ALA A 18 1.20 11.19 -17.68
C ALA A 18 0.54 11.93 -16.50
N PHE A 19 -0.36 11.26 -15.78
CA PHE A 19 -0.99 11.81 -14.58
C PHE A 19 0.06 12.13 -13.50
N LEU A 20 0.93 11.18 -13.18
CA LEU A 20 1.90 11.33 -12.09
C LEU A 20 2.96 12.40 -12.36
N SER A 21 3.26 12.71 -13.62
CA SER A 21 4.19 13.78 -13.97
C SER A 21 3.59 15.17 -13.80
N ALA A 22 2.26 15.29 -13.80
CA ALA A 22 1.55 16.52 -13.46
C ALA A 22 1.21 16.63 -11.96
N GLN A 23 1.51 15.60 -11.17
CA GLN A 23 1.06 15.45 -9.77
C GLN A 23 2.24 15.31 -8.80
N GLU A 24 3.25 16.16 -8.95
CA GLU A 24 4.43 16.17 -8.08
C GLU A 24 4.06 16.50 -6.62
N GLU A 25 3.21 17.51 -6.42
CA GLU A 25 2.73 17.92 -5.10
C GLU A 25 1.97 16.80 -4.38
N LEU A 26 1.20 15.99 -5.10
CA LEU A 26 0.54 14.81 -4.53
C LEU A 26 1.57 13.82 -3.97
N CYS A 27 2.61 13.51 -4.74
CA CYS A 27 3.65 12.57 -4.31
C CYS A 27 4.41 13.08 -3.08
N ILE A 28 4.67 14.39 -3.02
CA ILE A 28 5.26 15.05 -1.83
C ILE A 28 4.33 14.88 -0.63
N ARG A 29 3.05 15.22 -0.75
CA ARG A 29 2.08 15.12 0.35
C ARG A 29 1.91 13.68 0.86
N LEU A 30 1.86 12.70 -0.04
CA LEU A 30 1.80 11.28 0.33
C LEU A 30 3.08 10.84 1.05
N SER A 31 4.26 11.21 0.55
CA SER A 31 5.53 10.90 1.21
C SER A 31 5.64 11.53 2.60
N MET A 32 5.15 12.76 2.76
CA MET A 32 5.12 13.46 4.04
C MET A 32 4.16 12.80 5.02
N ALA A 33 2.97 12.40 4.58
CA ALA A 33 2.01 11.67 5.41
C ALA A 33 2.63 10.38 5.95
N LEU A 34 3.26 9.58 5.06
CA LEU A 34 3.98 8.37 5.44
C LEU A 34 5.15 8.65 6.40
N PHE A 35 5.95 9.68 6.13
CA PHE A 35 7.11 10.04 6.95
C PHE A 35 6.71 10.57 8.33
N SER A 36 5.60 11.29 8.43
CA SER A 36 5.13 11.90 9.68
C SER A 36 4.49 10.90 10.65
N TYR A 37 4.19 9.68 10.18
CA TYR A 37 3.53 8.64 10.96
C TYR A 37 4.35 8.24 12.19
N GLN A 38 3.71 8.25 13.35
CA GLN A 38 4.29 7.81 14.62
C GLN A 38 3.45 6.67 15.21
N ALA A 39 4.02 5.47 15.26
CA ALA A 39 3.32 4.26 15.68
C ALA A 39 2.72 4.32 17.09
N GLN A 40 3.26 5.16 17.99
CA GLN A 40 2.75 5.34 19.36
C GLN A 40 1.60 6.35 19.46
N ARG A 41 1.36 7.17 18.43
CA ARG A 41 0.38 8.26 18.45
C ARG A 41 -0.70 8.12 17.39
N ASP A 42 -0.34 7.54 16.24
CA ASP A 42 -1.17 7.43 15.07
C ASP A 42 -1.65 6.00 14.85
N THR A 43 -2.77 5.85 14.14
CA THR A 43 -3.28 4.54 13.73
C THR A 43 -3.06 4.31 12.25
N LEU A 44 -2.73 3.08 11.86
CA LEU A 44 -2.61 2.69 10.46
C LEU A 44 -3.91 2.89 9.69
N THR A 45 -5.06 2.69 10.33
CA THR A 45 -6.38 2.95 9.73
C THR A 45 -6.56 4.41 9.34
N HIS A 46 -6.18 5.35 10.21
CA HIS A 46 -6.28 6.77 9.89
C HIS A 46 -5.33 7.15 8.75
N LEU A 47 -4.09 6.65 8.78
CA LEU A 47 -3.14 6.89 7.70
C LEU A 47 -3.65 6.33 6.37
N ALA A 48 -4.17 5.09 6.36
CA ALA A 48 -4.75 4.47 5.16
C ALA A 48 -5.85 5.36 4.56
N GLN A 49 -6.79 5.83 5.39
CA GLN A 49 -7.88 6.69 4.95
C GLN A 49 -7.38 8.05 4.43
N GLN A 50 -6.34 8.60 5.05
CA GLN A 50 -5.72 9.84 4.60
C GLN A 50 -5.08 9.67 3.22
N LEU A 51 -4.33 8.59 2.99
CA LEU A 51 -3.71 8.30 1.69
C LEU A 51 -4.77 8.08 0.60
N ASP A 52 -5.80 7.28 0.88
CA ASP A 52 -6.95 7.05 -0.01
C ASP A 52 -7.60 8.39 -0.42
N ASN A 53 -7.96 9.22 0.57
CA ASN A 53 -8.60 10.51 0.32
C ASN A 53 -7.74 11.45 -0.53
N LEU A 54 -6.41 11.49 -0.28
CA LEU A 54 -5.49 12.31 -1.07
C LEU A 54 -5.46 11.86 -2.54
N LEU A 55 -5.36 10.56 -2.78
CA LEU A 55 -5.36 9.98 -4.13
C LEU A 55 -6.68 10.24 -4.85
N PHE A 56 -7.80 9.97 -4.16
CA PHE A 56 -9.14 10.17 -4.70
C PHE A 56 -9.37 11.62 -5.12
N MET A 57 -9.04 12.58 -4.25
CA MET A 57 -9.26 14.01 -4.53
C MET A 57 -8.41 14.47 -5.71
N ALA A 58 -7.13 14.09 -5.77
CA ALA A 58 -6.25 14.49 -6.88
C ALA A 58 -6.73 13.95 -8.24
N VAL A 59 -7.16 12.70 -8.30
CA VAL A 59 -7.74 12.11 -9.53
C VAL A 59 -9.06 12.79 -9.87
N ARG A 60 -9.94 12.99 -8.89
CA ARG A 60 -11.24 13.62 -9.11
C ARG A 60 -11.11 15.04 -9.65
N GLU A 61 -10.21 15.84 -9.10
CA GLU A 61 -9.97 17.22 -9.53
C GLU A 61 -9.41 17.26 -10.96
N THR A 62 -8.39 16.44 -11.25
CA THR A 62 -7.74 16.38 -12.57
C THR A 62 -8.70 15.91 -13.65
N THR A 63 -9.51 14.90 -13.35
CA THR A 63 -10.45 14.30 -14.31
C THR A 63 -11.82 14.97 -14.32
N GLN A 64 -12.01 16.03 -13.53
CA GLN A 64 -13.30 16.70 -13.32
C GLN A 64 -14.42 15.71 -12.96
N GLY A 65 -14.09 14.73 -12.12
CA GLY A 65 -15.01 13.68 -11.65
C GLY A 65 -15.27 12.54 -12.65
N ARG A 66 -14.64 12.54 -13.83
CA ARG A 66 -14.79 11.41 -14.78
C ARG A 66 -14.12 10.13 -14.26
N MET A 67 -13.11 10.25 -13.41
CA MET A 67 -12.35 9.14 -12.81
C MET A 67 -11.75 8.21 -13.87
N ALA A 68 -11.33 8.76 -15.00
CA ALA A 68 -10.71 8.00 -16.07
C ALA A 68 -9.35 8.61 -16.43
N LEU A 69 -8.32 7.77 -16.49
CA LEU A 69 -6.95 8.15 -16.80
C LEU A 69 -6.46 7.37 -18.01
N GLU A 70 -5.70 8.04 -18.86
CA GLU A 70 -4.96 7.40 -19.94
C GLU A 70 -3.67 6.81 -19.37
N MET A 71 -3.49 5.50 -19.55
CA MET A 71 -2.33 4.76 -19.09
C MET A 71 -1.21 4.81 -20.12
N ASP A 72 0.00 4.43 -19.71
CA ASP A 72 1.18 4.37 -20.58
C ASP A 72 1.01 3.40 -21.77
N THR A 73 0.05 2.48 -21.68
CA THR A 73 -0.35 1.57 -22.76
C THR A 73 -1.27 2.20 -23.80
N GLY A 74 -1.67 3.47 -23.61
CA GLY A 74 -2.70 4.17 -24.40
C GLY A 74 -4.14 3.76 -24.04
N GLN A 75 -4.32 2.87 -23.05
CA GLN A 75 -5.65 2.47 -22.60
C GLN A 75 -6.24 3.51 -21.65
N LEU A 76 -7.52 3.82 -21.85
CA LEU A 76 -8.28 4.64 -20.90
C LEU A 76 -8.86 3.75 -19.81
N ILE A 77 -8.34 3.84 -18.58
CA ILE A 77 -8.81 3.08 -17.42
C ILE A 77 -9.71 3.96 -16.55
N ARG A 78 -10.90 3.44 -16.23
CA ARG A 78 -11.82 4.07 -15.27
C ARG A 78 -11.58 3.51 -13.86
N LEU A 79 -11.15 4.39 -12.96
CA LEU A 79 -10.91 4.09 -11.56
C LEU A 79 -12.21 4.03 -10.76
N ARG A 80 -12.30 3.04 -9.88
CA ARG A 80 -13.37 2.82 -8.91
C ARG A 80 -12.90 3.27 -7.53
N MET A 81 -13.85 3.48 -6.62
CA MET A 81 -13.53 3.82 -5.22
C MET A 81 -12.61 2.79 -4.55
N SER A 82 -12.80 1.50 -4.84
CA SER A 82 -11.96 0.41 -4.31
C SER A 82 -10.50 0.50 -4.72
N ASP A 83 -10.21 1.10 -5.87
CA ASP A 83 -8.85 1.13 -6.42
C ASP A 83 -7.96 2.07 -5.60
N PHE A 84 -8.52 3.15 -5.04
CA PHE A 84 -7.81 4.06 -4.15
C PHE A 84 -7.43 3.40 -2.83
N GLY A 85 -8.33 2.57 -2.28
CA GLY A 85 -8.02 1.75 -1.11
C GLY A 85 -6.86 0.78 -1.39
N MET A 86 -6.80 0.18 -2.59
CA MET A 86 -5.67 -0.69 -2.96
C MET A 86 -4.37 0.10 -3.14
N MET A 87 -4.41 1.29 -3.76
CA MET A 87 -3.24 2.15 -3.88
C MET A 87 -2.73 2.61 -2.51
N ALA A 88 -3.62 2.99 -1.60
CA ALA A 88 -3.29 3.35 -0.22
C ALA A 88 -2.64 2.17 0.52
N ASP A 89 -3.15 0.95 0.31
CA ASP A 89 -2.57 -0.28 0.86
C ASP A 89 -1.12 -0.48 0.38
N GLU A 90 -0.85 -0.37 -0.92
CA GLU A 90 0.50 -0.49 -1.48
C GLU A 90 1.45 0.58 -0.93
N LEU A 91 0.96 1.80 -0.69
CA LEU A 91 1.76 2.85 -0.05
C LEU A 91 2.07 2.54 1.42
N LEU A 92 1.16 1.88 2.15
CA LEU A 92 1.45 1.44 3.52
C LEU A 92 2.58 0.41 3.57
N TYR A 93 2.75 -0.41 2.54
CA TYR A 93 3.89 -1.33 2.47
C TYR A 93 5.23 -0.58 2.56
N LEU A 94 5.33 0.60 1.92
CA LEU A 94 6.53 1.45 2.01
C LEU A 94 6.80 1.87 3.45
N LEU A 95 5.75 2.19 4.22
CA LEU A 95 5.89 2.48 5.65
C LEU A 95 6.38 1.26 6.41
N PHE A 96 5.75 0.10 6.23
CA PHE A 96 6.10 -1.13 6.97
C PHE A 96 7.55 -1.56 6.76
N ASP A 97 8.09 -1.33 5.56
CA ASP A 97 9.50 -1.59 5.25
C ASP A 97 10.44 -0.70 6.09
N THR A 98 10.04 0.54 6.39
CA THR A 98 10.83 1.48 7.19
C THR A 98 10.71 1.34 8.71
N LEU A 99 9.66 0.68 9.21
CA LEU A 99 9.47 0.49 10.65
C LEU A 99 10.54 -0.42 11.26
N GLU A 100 10.90 -0.20 12.52
CA GLU A 100 11.81 -1.10 13.24
C GLU A 100 11.17 -2.50 13.39
N LYS A 101 11.95 -3.56 13.15
CA LYS A 101 11.44 -4.94 13.23
C LYS A 101 11.42 -5.42 14.68
N THR A 102 10.42 -4.95 15.42
CA THR A 102 10.22 -5.28 16.84
C THR A 102 8.87 -5.96 17.03
N SER A 103 8.70 -6.66 18.17
CA SER A 103 7.41 -7.28 18.53
C SER A 103 6.27 -6.26 18.64
N PHE A 104 6.57 -5.00 18.99
CA PHE A 104 5.58 -3.93 19.01
C PHE A 104 5.02 -3.65 17.60
N HIS A 105 5.89 -3.44 16.61
CA HIS A 105 5.44 -3.19 15.23
C HIS A 105 4.81 -4.43 14.60
N LEU A 106 5.28 -5.64 14.93
CA LEU A 106 4.63 -6.89 14.54
C LEU A 106 3.16 -6.91 15.00
N SER A 107 2.91 -6.70 16.30
CA SER A 107 1.55 -6.70 16.85
C SER A 107 0.67 -5.62 16.23
N LEU A 108 1.21 -4.42 16.04
CA LEU A 108 0.50 -3.29 15.42
C LEU A 108 0.06 -3.60 13.98
N ILE A 109 0.96 -4.16 13.16
CA ILE A 109 0.64 -4.53 11.77
C ILE A 109 -0.35 -5.71 11.74
N ARG A 110 -0.18 -6.68 12.64
CA ARG A 110 -1.08 -7.84 12.77
C ARG A 110 -2.50 -7.41 13.11
N GLU A 111 -2.68 -6.57 14.12
CA GLU A 111 -3.98 -6.03 14.50
C GLU A 111 -4.64 -5.25 13.36
N TYR A 112 -3.86 -4.44 12.64
CA TYR A 112 -4.36 -3.74 11.47
C TYR A 112 -4.82 -4.72 10.37
N SER A 113 -3.99 -5.71 10.01
CA SER A 113 -4.30 -6.68 8.96
C SER A 113 -5.61 -7.44 9.20
N MET A 114 -5.88 -7.82 10.45
CA MET A 114 -7.10 -8.52 10.86
C MET A 114 -8.36 -7.67 10.68
N ARG A 115 -8.25 -6.34 10.78
CA ARG A 115 -9.38 -5.42 10.68
C ARG A 115 -9.61 -4.92 9.26
N SER A 116 -8.55 -4.77 8.47
CA SER A 116 -8.60 -4.12 7.15
C SER A 116 -8.61 -5.11 5.98
N GLY A 117 -8.15 -6.36 6.16
CA GLY A 117 -7.92 -7.27 5.03
C GLY A 117 -6.77 -6.81 4.12
N SER A 118 -5.86 -5.98 4.64
CA SER A 118 -4.70 -5.42 3.94
C SER A 118 -3.73 -6.51 3.49
N LEU A 119 -3.57 -6.66 2.17
CA LEU A 119 -2.58 -7.58 1.61
C LEU A 119 -1.16 -7.08 1.89
N SER A 120 -0.94 -5.76 1.84
CA SER A 120 0.36 -5.17 2.15
C SER A 120 0.79 -5.40 3.60
N ALA A 121 -0.14 -5.37 4.55
CA ALA A 121 0.16 -5.72 5.94
C ALA A 121 0.49 -7.21 6.08
N LEU A 122 -0.27 -8.10 5.45
CA LEU A 122 0.03 -9.54 5.44
C LEU A 122 1.38 -9.83 4.79
N ARG A 123 1.70 -9.17 3.67
CA ARG A 123 3.00 -9.23 3.00
C ARG A 123 4.12 -8.78 3.92
N ALA A 124 3.94 -7.68 4.65
CA ALA A 124 4.93 -7.19 5.60
C ALA A 124 5.15 -8.19 6.74
N LEU A 125 4.10 -8.74 7.34
CA LEU A 125 4.20 -9.77 8.38
C LEU A 125 4.96 -11.02 7.88
N TYR A 126 4.70 -11.43 6.63
CA TYR A 126 5.33 -12.60 6.03
C TYR A 126 6.81 -12.37 5.68
N LEU A 127 7.15 -11.25 5.04
CA LEU A 127 8.50 -11.01 4.52
C LEU A 127 9.43 -10.33 5.53
N LEU A 128 8.92 -9.42 6.35
CA LEU A 128 9.74 -8.53 7.19
C LEU A 128 9.88 -9.00 8.64
N TYR A 129 8.93 -9.81 9.12
CA TYR A 129 8.90 -10.29 10.50
C TYR A 129 8.98 -11.84 10.68
N PRO A 130 9.54 -12.64 9.75
CA PRO A 130 9.53 -14.10 9.93
C PRO A 130 10.32 -14.55 11.17
N HIS A 131 11.38 -13.84 11.53
CA HIS A 131 12.25 -14.13 12.68
C HIS A 131 11.60 -13.87 14.06
N LEU A 132 10.47 -13.16 14.10
CA LEU A 132 9.72 -12.87 15.33
C LEU A 132 8.48 -13.74 15.48
N GLN A 133 8.31 -14.72 14.59
CA GLN A 133 7.14 -15.57 14.51
C GLN A 133 7.56 -17.04 14.51
N THR A 134 6.67 -17.90 14.95
CA THR A 134 6.84 -19.34 14.81
C THR A 134 6.61 -19.77 13.35
N GLN A 135 7.15 -20.93 12.97
CA GLN A 135 6.92 -21.48 11.63
C GLN A 135 5.42 -21.68 11.35
N GLU A 136 4.65 -22.12 12.35
CA GLU A 136 3.20 -22.29 12.24
C GLU A 136 2.48 -20.97 11.94
N GLU A 137 2.86 -19.87 12.60
CA GLU A 137 2.31 -18.55 12.30
C GLU A 137 2.63 -18.08 10.88
N VAL A 138 3.85 -18.35 10.40
CA VAL A 138 4.26 -18.02 9.03
C VAL A 138 3.46 -18.84 8.01
N ASP A 139 3.25 -20.12 8.28
CA ASP A 139 2.44 -21.01 7.41
C ASP A 139 0.97 -20.57 7.38
N ILE A 140 0.41 -20.13 8.51
CA ILE A 140 -0.92 -19.53 8.60
C ILE A 140 -1.01 -18.26 7.75
N LEU A 141 -0.03 -17.36 7.85
CA LEU A 141 0.01 -16.14 7.03
C LEU A 141 0.02 -16.50 5.53
N ARG A 142 0.88 -17.43 5.12
CA ARG A 142 0.94 -17.92 3.73
C ARG A 142 -0.42 -18.43 3.26
N ARG A 143 -1.09 -19.24 4.10
CA ARG A 143 -2.43 -19.76 3.79
C ARG A 143 -3.45 -18.64 3.65
N VAL A 144 -3.52 -17.71 4.60
CA VAL A 144 -4.47 -16.58 4.56
C VAL A 144 -4.27 -15.74 3.29
N ILE A 145 -3.02 -15.44 2.93
CA ILE A 145 -2.67 -14.69 1.72
C ILE A 145 -3.18 -15.43 0.47
N THR A 146 -2.86 -16.71 0.37
CA THR A 146 -3.18 -17.53 -0.82
C THR A 146 -4.66 -17.89 -0.96
N THR A 147 -5.42 -17.91 0.12
CA THR A 147 -6.87 -18.20 0.08
C THR A 147 -7.74 -16.97 -0.09
N SER A 148 -7.26 -15.79 0.32
CA SER A 148 -8.09 -14.58 0.42
C SER A 148 -7.86 -13.57 -0.71
N HIS A 149 -6.81 -13.77 -1.51
CA HIS A 149 -6.42 -12.85 -2.59
C HIS A 149 -6.13 -13.60 -3.89
N GLU A 150 -6.21 -12.88 -5.01
CA GLU A 150 -5.92 -13.44 -6.32
C GLU A 150 -4.41 -13.70 -6.52
N PRO A 151 -4.00 -14.84 -7.12
CA PRO A 151 -2.60 -15.24 -7.22
C PRO A 151 -1.67 -14.20 -7.86
N TRP A 152 -2.13 -13.45 -8.85
CA TRP A 152 -1.33 -12.43 -9.51
C TRP A 152 -0.87 -11.30 -8.56
N ARG A 153 -1.58 -11.08 -7.43
CA ARG A 153 -1.23 -10.06 -6.44
C ARG A 153 -0.05 -10.43 -5.56
N PHE A 154 0.20 -11.71 -5.33
CA PHE A 154 1.23 -12.17 -4.38
C PHE A 154 2.29 -13.10 -4.95
N SER A 155 2.03 -13.80 -6.06
CA SER A 155 2.92 -14.80 -6.66
C SER A 155 4.36 -14.29 -6.84
N HIS A 156 4.51 -13.04 -7.27
CA HIS A 156 5.81 -12.44 -7.52
C HIS A 156 6.71 -12.28 -6.29
N TRP A 157 6.20 -12.37 -5.06
CA TRP A 157 7.02 -12.30 -3.84
C TRP A 157 6.85 -13.49 -2.88
N ILE A 158 5.73 -14.21 -2.94
CA ILE A 158 5.50 -15.35 -2.03
C ILE A 158 6.33 -16.58 -2.43
N ASP A 159 6.58 -16.76 -3.73
CA ASP A 159 7.29 -17.92 -4.27
C ASP A 159 8.81 -17.74 -4.25
N GLN A 160 9.28 -16.51 -3.95
CA GLN A 160 10.71 -16.21 -3.79
C GLN A 160 11.27 -16.64 -2.43
N THR A 161 10.40 -17.01 -1.47
CA THR A 161 10.82 -17.43 -0.12
C THR A 161 10.80 -18.94 0.11
N ASN A 162 10.77 -19.73 -0.98
CA ASN A 162 10.96 -21.19 -0.95
C ASN A 162 12.42 -21.59 -1.22
#